data_AF-A0A9K3PM40-F1
#
_entry.id   AF-A0A9K3PM40-F1
#
_cell.length_a   1.000
_cell.length_b   1.000
_cell.length_c   1.000
_cell.angle_alpha   90.00
_cell.angle_beta   90.00
_cell.angle_gamma   90.00
#
_symmetry.space_group_name_H-M   'P 1'
#
loop_
_entity.id
_entity.type
_entity.pdbx_description
1 polymer ?
#
loop_
_entity_poly.entity_id
_entity_poly.type
_entity_poly.pdbx_seq_one_letter_code
_entity_poly.pdbx_strand_id
1 'polypeptide(L)'
;MQMALAVPEMTVHILNDTVGKELRILSPSSPIEKTAACSPRTPECDQVLRHHHQTPSNDDSQPNNCLRRVKKSVRFVPHVTVYPIRHWKNYSRDEIERIWYSDQEWTELKMACHAMVAQVTNKSIVTVTESSDEFRGLEFRTPQGHEIRSRNRMRAISAVLDEQDFQWNCGEDDAESIAIEYSKHAHVSMDAAHKMGLEDEYRAKRVYTEDADALLALHCPQPSTTRPSPTLLHHKCKILSPPSPPTTTSIAPQSHAVLPWGLRGRA
;
A
#
# COMPACT_ATOMS: atom_id res chain seq x y z
N MET A 1 38.97 25.37 -38.84
CA MET A 1 38.76 23.90 -38.78
C MET A 1 37.96 23.61 -37.52
N GLN A 2 36.63 23.66 -37.59
CA GLN A 2 35.74 23.28 -36.49
C GLN A 2 35.29 21.84 -36.74
N MET A 3 35.65 20.93 -35.84
CA MET A 3 35.24 19.53 -35.87
C MET A 3 33.90 19.44 -35.13
N ALA A 4 32.81 19.31 -35.89
CA ALA A 4 31.50 18.99 -35.35
C ALA A 4 31.49 17.52 -34.95
N LEU A 5 31.43 17.25 -33.65
CA LEU A 5 31.21 15.91 -33.11
C LEU A 5 29.72 15.60 -33.26
N ALA A 6 29.41 14.73 -34.22
CA ALA A 6 28.09 14.16 -34.41
C ALA A 6 27.75 13.29 -33.19
N VAL A 7 26.76 13.73 -32.40
CA VAL A 7 26.16 12.91 -31.34
C VAL A 7 25.18 11.95 -32.03
N PRO A 8 25.33 10.63 -31.86
CA PRO A 8 24.40 9.68 -32.46
C PRO A 8 23.02 9.80 -31.79
N GLU A 9 22.00 10.05 -32.61
CA GLU A 9 20.59 9.95 -32.24
C GLU A 9 20.29 8.50 -31.82
N MET A 10 20.09 8.26 -30.52
CA MET A 10 19.53 6.99 -30.06
C MET A 10 18.02 7.02 -30.24
N THR A 11 17.57 6.58 -31.41
CA THR A 11 16.15 6.33 -31.67
C THR A 11 15.72 5.10 -30.88
N VAL A 12 15.12 5.32 -29.70
CA VAL A 12 14.49 4.25 -28.91
C VAL A 12 13.21 3.83 -29.63
N HIS A 13 13.31 2.78 -30.44
CA HIS A 13 12.13 2.11 -30.96
C HIS A 13 11.43 1.37 -29.81
N ILE A 14 10.42 2.00 -29.23
CA ILE A 14 9.47 1.32 -28.35
C ILE A 14 8.64 0.40 -29.25
N LEU A 15 9.11 -0.84 -29.40
CA LEU A 15 8.29 -1.91 -29.96
C LEU A 15 7.15 -2.15 -28.98
N ASN A 16 5.98 -1.59 -29.31
CA ASN A 16 4.72 -2.01 -28.71
C ASN A 16 4.45 -3.43 -29.18
N ASP A 17 5.06 -4.40 -28.50
CA ASP A 17 4.68 -5.81 -28.57
C ASP A 17 3.34 -5.97 -27.83
N THR A 18 2.29 -5.41 -28.42
CA THR A 18 0.92 -5.90 -28.28
C THR A 18 0.84 -7.24 -29.01
N VAL A 19 1.57 -8.24 -28.52
CA VAL A 19 1.14 -9.62 -28.72
C VAL A 19 -0.07 -9.77 -27.84
N GLY A 20 -1.23 -9.49 -28.42
CA GLY A 20 -2.50 -9.98 -27.96
C GLY A 20 -2.40 -11.50 -27.87
N LYS A 21 -1.91 -12.00 -26.73
CA LYS A 21 -2.21 -13.34 -26.29
C LYS A 21 -3.70 -13.31 -25.97
N GLU A 22 -4.47 -13.51 -27.04
CA GLU A 22 -5.83 -14.00 -26.99
C GLU A 22 -5.79 -15.23 -26.08
N LEU A 23 -6.06 -15.01 -24.79
CA LEU A 23 -6.32 -16.09 -23.85
C LEU A 23 -7.63 -16.69 -24.36
N ARG A 24 -7.52 -17.61 -25.33
CA ARG A 24 -8.60 -18.53 -25.67
C ARG A 24 -8.80 -19.38 -24.44
N ILE A 25 -9.60 -18.85 -23.51
CA ILE A 25 -10.34 -19.64 -22.56
C ILE A 25 -11.18 -20.54 -23.45
N LEU A 26 -10.69 -21.76 -23.67
CA LEU A 26 -11.44 -22.82 -24.34
C LEU A 26 -12.64 -23.09 -23.43
N SER A 27 -13.75 -22.39 -23.68
CA SER A 27 -15.04 -22.73 -23.11
C SER A 27 -15.38 -24.14 -23.60
N PRO A 28 -15.56 -25.13 -22.71
CA PRO A 28 -16.09 -26.41 -23.11
C PRO A 28 -17.57 -26.21 -23.48
N SER A 29 -17.84 -25.98 -24.76
CA SER A 29 -19.20 -25.98 -25.32
C SER A 29 -19.65 -27.42 -25.52
N SER A 30 -19.99 -28.09 -24.41
CA SER A 30 -20.82 -29.28 -24.46
C SER A 30 -22.28 -28.84 -24.28
N PRO A 31 -23.21 -29.30 -25.13
CA PRO A 31 -24.63 -29.07 -24.90
C PRO A 31 -25.04 -29.91 -23.69
N ILE A 32 -25.17 -29.27 -22.53
CA ILE A 32 -25.74 -29.89 -21.33
C ILE A 32 -27.25 -29.85 -21.51
N GLU A 33 -27.84 -31.02 -21.81
CA GLU A 33 -29.27 -31.23 -21.74
C GLU A 33 -29.75 -30.90 -20.32
N LYS A 34 -30.53 -29.83 -20.20
CA LYS A 34 -31.07 -29.30 -18.93
C LYS A 34 -32.23 -30.16 -18.45
N THR A 35 -31.93 -31.30 -17.87
CA THR A 35 -32.86 -32.08 -17.04
C THR A 35 -32.19 -32.49 -15.72
N ALA A 36 -31.48 -31.56 -15.08
CA ALA A 36 -31.04 -31.74 -13.70
C ALA A 36 -32.12 -31.19 -12.77
N ALA A 37 -32.95 -32.07 -12.21
CA ALA A 37 -33.66 -31.77 -10.99
C ALA A 37 -32.63 -31.30 -9.96
N CYS A 38 -32.77 -30.08 -9.41
CA CYS A 38 -31.97 -29.57 -8.29
C CYS A 38 -32.06 -30.65 -7.20
N SER A 39 -31.05 -31.52 -7.11
CA SER A 39 -31.00 -32.53 -6.06
C SER A 39 -30.89 -31.74 -4.78
N PRO A 40 -31.85 -31.87 -3.85
CA PRO A 40 -31.79 -31.16 -2.59
C PRO A 40 -30.43 -31.46 -1.97
N ARG A 41 -29.67 -30.41 -1.61
CA ARG A 41 -28.43 -30.56 -0.85
C ARG A 41 -28.75 -31.55 0.26
N THR A 42 -28.08 -32.70 0.26
CA THR A 42 -28.23 -33.61 1.38
C THR A 42 -27.83 -32.81 2.62
N PRO A 43 -28.64 -32.82 3.70
CA PRO A 43 -28.35 -32.06 4.92
C PRO A 43 -27.03 -32.48 5.62
N GLU A 44 -26.31 -33.43 5.02
CA GLU A 44 -25.02 -33.94 5.43
C GLU A 44 -23.85 -33.03 5.03
N CYS A 45 -23.97 -32.21 3.97
CA CYS A 45 -22.89 -31.28 3.57
C CYS A 45 -22.90 -29.96 4.35
N ASP A 46 -24.07 -29.54 4.85
CA ASP A 46 -24.23 -28.34 5.70
C ASP A 46 -23.72 -28.55 7.13
N GLN A 47 -23.48 -29.80 7.56
CA GLN A 47 -22.85 -30.07 8.86
C GLN A 47 -21.34 -29.83 8.83
N VAL A 48 -20.66 -29.98 7.69
CA VAL A 48 -19.20 -29.88 7.64
C VAL A 48 -18.70 -28.44 7.76
N LEU A 49 -19.49 -27.43 7.36
CA LEU A 49 -19.07 -26.02 7.46
C LEU A 49 -19.60 -25.27 8.69
N ARG A 50 -20.49 -25.89 9.50
CA ARG A 50 -20.90 -25.33 10.80
C ARG A 50 -20.03 -25.79 11.98
N HIS A 51 -19.11 -26.73 11.78
CA HIS A 51 -18.29 -27.28 12.86
C HIS A 51 -16.96 -26.55 13.13
N HIS A 52 -16.58 -25.51 12.38
CA HIS A 52 -15.32 -24.79 12.66
C HIS A 52 -15.40 -23.64 13.69
N HIS A 53 -16.51 -23.50 14.42
CA HIS A 53 -16.56 -22.71 15.66
C HIS A 53 -17.25 -23.41 16.84
N GLN A 54 -17.38 -24.75 16.83
CA GLN A 54 -17.58 -25.49 18.07
C GLN A 54 -16.22 -25.77 18.69
N THR A 55 -15.72 -24.80 19.46
CA THR A 55 -14.65 -25.07 20.43
C THR A 55 -15.10 -26.22 21.33
N PRO A 56 -14.34 -27.32 21.43
CA PRO A 56 -14.71 -28.43 22.30
C PRO A 56 -14.91 -27.90 23.72
N SER A 57 -16.12 -28.11 24.24
CA SER A 57 -16.45 -27.93 25.64
C SER A 57 -15.73 -29.02 26.44
N ASN A 58 -14.45 -28.82 26.71
CA ASN A 58 -13.76 -29.53 27.76
C ASN A 58 -14.25 -28.97 29.09
N ASP A 59 -15.21 -29.71 29.64
CA ASP A 59 -15.65 -29.64 31.02
C ASP A 59 -14.52 -30.21 31.91
N ASP A 60 -13.54 -29.36 32.21
CA ASP A 60 -12.58 -29.58 33.29
C ASP A 60 -12.32 -28.23 33.96
N SER A 61 -13.20 -27.90 34.90
CA SER A 61 -12.89 -27.43 36.27
C SER A 61 -11.60 -26.63 36.50
N GLN A 62 -11.18 -25.77 35.57
CA GLN A 62 -10.17 -24.76 35.84
C GLN A 62 -10.86 -23.52 36.41
N PRO A 63 -10.34 -22.93 37.49
CA PRO A 63 -10.93 -21.75 38.08
C PRO A 63 -11.02 -20.67 37.01
N ASN A 64 -12.28 -20.29 36.75
CA ASN A 64 -12.75 -19.32 35.78
C ASN A 64 -12.00 -17.99 35.88
N ASN A 65 -10.79 -17.94 35.33
CA ASN A 65 -10.20 -16.68 34.92
C ASN A 65 -10.85 -16.35 33.58
N CYS A 66 -12.13 -15.98 33.64
CA CYS A 66 -12.83 -15.35 32.54
C CYS A 66 -12.05 -14.07 32.22
N LEU A 67 -11.04 -14.20 31.37
CA LEU A 67 -10.39 -13.11 30.67
C LEU A 67 -11.49 -12.50 29.82
N ARG A 68 -12.31 -11.63 30.44
CA ARG A 68 -13.37 -10.87 29.81
C ARG A 68 -12.69 -10.24 28.61
N ARG A 69 -13.00 -10.71 27.40
CA ARG A 69 -12.54 -10.10 26.15
C ARG A 69 -12.80 -8.62 26.33
N VAL A 70 -11.73 -7.84 26.53
CA VAL A 70 -11.84 -6.41 26.75
C VAL A 70 -12.56 -5.91 25.52
N LYS A 71 -13.80 -5.45 25.69
CA LYS A 71 -14.59 -4.92 24.59
C LYS A 71 -13.75 -3.78 24.03
N LYS A 72 -13.18 -3.98 22.84
CA LYS A 72 -12.41 -2.95 22.15
C LYS A 72 -13.40 -1.82 21.89
N SER A 73 -13.34 -0.79 22.71
CA SER A 73 -14.21 0.38 22.62
C SER A 73 -13.42 1.43 21.85
N VAL A 74 -13.84 1.70 20.62
CA VAL A 74 -13.35 2.85 19.88
C VAL A 74 -13.95 4.08 20.54
N ARG A 75 -13.09 4.94 21.08
CA ARG A 75 -13.49 6.24 21.61
C ARG A 75 -12.88 7.31 20.71
N PHE A 76 -13.70 8.22 20.24
CA PHE A 76 -13.22 9.38 19.50
C PHE A 76 -12.61 10.37 20.50
N VAL A 77 -11.52 11.02 20.11
CA VAL A 77 -10.92 12.09 20.90
C VAL A 77 -11.94 13.25 20.94
N PRO A 78 -12.37 13.72 22.13
CA PRO A 78 -13.42 14.74 22.24
C PRO A 78 -13.09 16.06 21.54
N HIS A 79 -11.79 16.33 21.37
CA HIS A 79 -11.27 17.52 20.70
C HIS A 79 -10.33 17.08 19.58
N VAL A 80 -10.75 17.27 18.34
CA VAL A 80 -9.92 17.06 17.16
C VAL A 80 -9.45 18.42 16.67
N THR A 81 -8.14 18.61 16.56
CA THR A 81 -7.59 19.81 15.91
C THR A 81 -7.69 19.60 14.41
N VAL A 82 -8.52 20.40 13.73
CA VAL A 82 -8.66 20.36 12.29
C VAL A 82 -7.78 21.44 11.69
N TYR A 83 -6.83 21.03 10.84
CA TYR A 83 -6.06 21.95 10.03
C TYR A 83 -6.74 22.12 8.68
N PRO A 84 -7.08 23.35 8.25
CA PRO A 84 -7.65 23.56 6.92
C PRO A 84 -6.60 23.17 5.88
N ILE A 85 -6.92 22.17 5.06
CA ILE A 85 -6.07 21.79 3.93
C ILE A 85 -6.26 22.86 2.84
N ARG A 86 -5.18 23.53 2.46
CA ARG A 86 -5.20 24.52 1.37
C ARG A 86 -5.66 23.82 0.08
N HIS A 87 -6.72 24.32 -0.54
CA HIS A 87 -7.20 23.81 -1.83
C HIS A 87 -6.12 24.02 -2.91
N TRP A 88 -5.93 23.06 -3.83
CA TRP A 88 -4.84 23.09 -4.82
C TRP A 88 -4.86 24.35 -5.71
N LYS A 89 -6.05 24.89 -6.04
CA LYS A 89 -6.21 26.16 -6.77
C LYS A 89 -5.69 27.40 -6.03
N ASN A 90 -5.46 27.30 -4.72
CA ASN A 90 -4.96 28.41 -3.90
C ASN A 90 -3.43 28.41 -3.80
N TYR A 91 -2.75 27.46 -4.45
CA TYR A 91 -1.30 27.48 -4.58
C TYR A 91 -0.91 28.38 -5.75
N SER A 92 0.13 29.19 -5.56
CA SER A 92 0.78 29.90 -6.65
C SER A 92 1.43 28.92 -7.63
N ARG A 93 1.70 29.36 -8.87
CA ARG A 93 2.36 28.52 -9.86
C ARG A 93 3.73 28.02 -9.37
N ASP A 94 4.53 28.91 -8.79
CA ASP A 94 5.84 28.57 -8.23
C ASP A 94 5.76 27.54 -7.09
N GLU A 95 4.72 27.62 -6.24
CA GLU A 95 4.49 26.61 -5.20
C GLU A 95 4.08 25.27 -5.84
N ILE A 96 3.22 25.28 -6.86
CA ILE A 96 2.82 24.06 -7.57
C ILE A 96 4.05 23.38 -8.18
N GLU A 97 4.88 24.13 -8.89
CA GLU A 97 6.10 23.62 -9.54
C GLU A 97 7.14 23.07 -8.53
N ARG A 98 7.15 23.59 -7.29
CA ARG A 98 8.04 23.07 -6.24
C ARG A 98 7.48 21.88 -5.47
N ILE A 99 6.16 21.76 -5.40
CA ILE A 99 5.47 20.72 -4.61
C ILE A 99 5.18 19.49 -5.46
N TRP A 100 4.88 19.69 -6.74
CA TRP A 100 4.47 18.64 -7.66
C TRP A 100 5.57 18.35 -8.67
N TYR A 101 5.71 17.08 -9.03
CA TYR A 101 6.58 16.69 -10.13
C TYR A 101 6.15 17.36 -11.42
N SER A 102 7.12 17.92 -12.14
CA SER A 102 6.96 18.33 -13.52
C SER A 102 6.64 17.14 -14.43
N ASP A 103 6.09 17.41 -15.61
CA ASP A 103 5.81 16.37 -16.60
C ASP A 103 7.07 15.60 -17.01
N GLN A 104 8.24 16.27 -16.99
CA GLN A 104 9.53 15.67 -17.26
C GLN A 104 9.93 14.71 -16.14
N GLU A 105 9.96 15.17 -14.88
CA GLU A 105 10.31 14.32 -13.72
C GLU A 105 9.36 13.13 -13.60
N TRP A 106 8.08 13.31 -13.87
CA TRP A 106 7.11 12.22 -13.90
C TRP A 106 7.42 11.20 -14.99
N THR A 107 7.88 11.66 -16.15
CA THR A 107 8.28 10.78 -17.26
C THR A 107 9.54 10.00 -16.93
N GLU A 108 10.55 10.66 -16.35
CA GLU A 108 11.77 10.03 -15.85
C GLU A 108 11.45 8.97 -14.78
N LEU A 109 10.58 9.29 -13.82
CA LEU A 109 10.12 8.35 -12.79
C LEU A 109 9.43 7.12 -13.41
N LYS A 110 8.53 7.31 -14.38
CA LYS A 110 7.89 6.19 -15.09
C LYS A 110 8.93 5.34 -15.82
N MET A 111 9.89 5.95 -16.51
CA MET A 111 10.95 5.24 -17.22
C MET A 111 11.81 4.42 -16.26
N ALA A 112 12.14 4.97 -15.08
CA ALA A 112 12.87 4.26 -14.04
C ALA A 112 12.07 3.03 -13.55
N CYS A 113 10.77 3.18 -13.27
CA CYS A 113 9.91 2.05 -12.90
C CYS A 113 9.86 0.97 -13.99
N HIS A 114 9.73 1.36 -15.26
CA HIS A 114 9.74 0.43 -16.39
C HIS A 114 11.07 -0.31 -16.53
N ALA A 115 12.20 0.40 -16.38
CA ALA A 115 13.53 -0.20 -16.43
C ALA A 115 13.70 -1.23 -15.31
N MET A 116 13.26 -0.92 -14.08
CA MET A 116 13.32 -1.85 -12.95
C MET A 116 12.48 -3.11 -13.19
N VAL A 117 11.24 -2.96 -13.69
CA VAL A 117 10.39 -4.11 -14.05
C VAL A 117 11.03 -4.97 -15.14
N ALA A 118 11.66 -4.34 -16.14
CA ALA A 118 12.37 -5.04 -17.20
C ALA A 118 13.58 -5.81 -16.67
N GLN A 119 14.37 -5.22 -15.76
CA GLN A 119 15.51 -5.87 -15.11
C GLN A 119 15.06 -7.12 -14.33
N VAL A 120 14.01 -7.00 -13.51
CA VAL A 120 13.46 -8.12 -12.74
C VAL A 120 12.91 -9.22 -13.65
N THR A 121 12.20 -8.85 -14.72
CA THR A 121 11.57 -9.81 -15.64
C THR A 121 12.60 -10.58 -16.46
N ASN A 122 13.69 -9.92 -16.89
CA ASN A 122 14.71 -10.52 -17.74
C ASN A 122 15.67 -11.46 -17.00
N LYS A 123 15.44 -11.71 -15.69
CA LYS A 123 16.22 -12.64 -14.84
C LYS A 123 17.73 -12.35 -14.82
N SER A 124 18.17 -11.18 -15.26
CA SER A 124 19.55 -10.73 -15.14
C SER A 124 19.78 -10.32 -13.69
N ILE A 125 19.99 -11.34 -12.85
CA ILE A 125 20.77 -11.34 -11.61
C ILE A 125 20.93 -9.94 -11.01
N VAL A 126 19.89 -9.47 -10.34
CA VAL A 126 20.14 -8.72 -9.11
C VAL A 126 19.81 -9.71 -8.02
N THR A 127 20.85 -10.18 -7.34
CA THR A 127 20.70 -10.84 -6.05
C THR A 127 19.81 -9.93 -5.20
N VAL A 128 18.57 -10.37 -5.00
CA VAL A 128 17.42 -9.64 -4.41
C VAL A 128 17.69 -9.17 -2.97
N THR A 129 18.90 -9.34 -2.47
CA THR A 129 19.25 -9.13 -1.07
C THR A 129 19.34 -7.66 -0.68
N GLU A 130 19.60 -6.73 -1.61
CA GLU A 130 19.76 -5.30 -1.26
C GLU A 130 18.82 -4.34 -2.02
N SER A 131 18.43 -4.63 -3.27
CA SER A 131 17.51 -3.77 -4.05
C SER A 131 16.03 -4.15 -3.94
N SER A 132 15.66 -5.05 -3.02
CA SER A 132 14.28 -5.54 -2.91
C SER A 132 13.27 -4.44 -2.52
N ASP A 133 13.72 -3.38 -1.86
CA ASP A 133 12.82 -2.34 -1.34
C ASP A 133 12.28 -1.42 -2.44
N GLU A 134 13.05 -1.21 -3.50
CA GLU A 134 12.65 -0.35 -4.63
C GLU A 134 11.57 -0.98 -5.51
N PHE A 135 11.43 -2.31 -5.45
CA PHE A 135 10.47 -3.05 -6.28
C PHE A 135 9.05 -3.11 -5.67
N ARG A 136 8.87 -2.59 -4.45
CA ARG A 136 7.56 -2.61 -3.79
C ARG A 136 6.53 -1.77 -4.55
N GLY A 137 5.35 -2.34 -4.76
CA GLY A 137 4.30 -1.73 -5.58
C GLY A 137 4.52 -1.88 -7.09
N LEU A 138 5.61 -2.51 -7.54
CA LEU A 138 5.84 -2.86 -8.95
C LEU A 138 5.68 -4.37 -9.22
N GLU A 139 5.34 -5.17 -8.22
CA GLU A 139 5.20 -6.62 -8.33
C GLU A 139 4.16 -7.00 -9.37
N PHE A 140 3.02 -6.30 -9.36
CA PHE A 140 1.94 -6.53 -10.32
C PHE A 140 2.26 -6.06 -11.74
N ARG A 141 3.34 -5.30 -11.93
CA ARG A 141 3.82 -4.88 -13.26
C ARG A 141 4.63 -5.96 -13.95
N THR A 142 5.12 -6.96 -13.21
CA THR A 142 5.72 -8.15 -13.82
C THR A 142 4.66 -9.05 -14.44
N PRO A 143 4.98 -9.80 -15.50
CA PRO A 143 4.06 -10.79 -16.07
C PRO A 143 3.54 -11.79 -15.03
N GLN A 144 4.42 -12.26 -14.14
CA GLN A 144 4.07 -13.21 -13.09
C GLN A 144 3.13 -12.61 -12.04
N GLY A 145 3.44 -11.42 -11.51
CA GLY A 145 2.58 -10.76 -10.52
C GLY A 145 1.21 -10.39 -11.11
N HIS A 146 1.19 -9.94 -12.36
CA HIS A 146 -0.05 -9.72 -13.10
C HIS A 146 -0.88 -11.00 -13.23
N GLU A 147 -0.26 -12.12 -13.63
CA GLU A 147 -0.95 -13.41 -13.77
C GLU A 147 -1.52 -13.91 -12.44
N ILE A 148 -0.75 -13.84 -11.35
CA ILE A 148 -1.21 -14.25 -10.01
C ILE A 148 -2.42 -13.42 -9.58
N ARG A 149 -2.35 -12.09 -9.72
CA ARG A 149 -3.45 -11.19 -9.35
C ARG A 149 -4.69 -11.45 -10.20
N SER A 150 -4.52 -11.60 -11.52
CA SER A 150 -5.61 -11.90 -12.44
C SER A 150 -6.28 -13.23 -12.10
N ARG A 151 -5.48 -14.28 -11.86
CA ARG A 151 -5.96 -15.61 -11.49
C ARG A 151 -6.73 -15.60 -10.16
N ASN A 152 -6.21 -14.95 -9.14
CA ASN A 152 -6.88 -14.86 -7.83
C ASN A 152 -8.21 -14.11 -7.95
N ARG A 153 -8.23 -12.99 -8.70
CA ARG A 153 -9.46 -12.25 -8.99
C ARG A 153 -10.47 -13.13 -9.72
N MET A 154 -10.04 -13.82 -10.78
CA MET A 154 -10.96 -14.65 -11.58
C MET A 154 -11.53 -15.80 -10.78
N ARG A 155 -10.74 -16.46 -9.93
CA ARG A 155 -11.25 -17.52 -9.03
C ARG A 155 -12.32 -17.00 -8.09
N ALA A 156 -12.10 -15.84 -7.47
CA ALA A 156 -13.07 -15.24 -6.56
C ALA A 156 -14.36 -14.83 -7.29
N ILE A 157 -14.25 -14.28 -8.51
CA ILE A 157 -15.43 -13.94 -9.34
C ILE A 157 -16.18 -15.21 -9.75
N SER A 158 -15.48 -16.23 -10.25
CA SER A 158 -16.10 -17.49 -10.66
C SER A 158 -16.86 -18.14 -9.51
N ALA A 159 -16.28 -18.20 -8.30
CA ALA A 159 -16.96 -18.77 -7.15
C ALA A 159 -18.26 -18.03 -6.78
N VAL A 160 -18.28 -16.71 -6.90
CA VAL A 160 -19.49 -15.90 -6.67
C VAL A 160 -20.55 -16.19 -7.74
N LEU A 161 -20.15 -16.25 -9.02
CA LEU A 161 -21.07 -16.53 -10.12
C LEU A 161 -21.64 -17.95 -10.03
N ASP A 162 -20.81 -18.93 -9.70
CA ASP A 162 -21.23 -20.33 -9.53
C ASP A 162 -22.28 -20.45 -8.40
N GLU A 163 -22.07 -19.75 -7.27
CA GLU A 163 -23.03 -19.74 -6.16
C GLU A 163 -24.31 -18.95 -6.52
N GLN A 164 -24.21 -17.84 -7.26
CA GLN A 164 -25.37 -17.09 -7.74
C GLN A 164 -26.22 -17.92 -8.72
N ASP A 165 -25.58 -18.61 -9.66
CA ASP A 165 -26.27 -19.52 -10.59
C ASP A 165 -26.93 -20.68 -9.84
N PHE A 166 -26.27 -21.21 -8.80
CA PHE A 166 -26.86 -22.22 -7.93
C PHE A 166 -28.13 -21.71 -7.23
N GLN A 167 -28.04 -20.55 -6.55
CA GLN A 167 -29.19 -19.93 -5.86
C GLN A 167 -30.34 -19.61 -6.82
N TRP A 168 -30.02 -19.09 -8.02
CA TRP A 168 -31.02 -18.83 -9.06
C TRP A 168 -31.78 -20.09 -9.47
N ASN A 169 -31.06 -21.21 -9.67
CA ASN A 169 -31.67 -22.46 -10.12
C ASN A 169 -32.50 -23.14 -9.03
N CYS A 170 -32.21 -22.92 -7.75
CA CYS A 170 -32.96 -23.50 -6.63
C CYS A 170 -33.94 -22.49 -5.97
N GLY A 171 -34.02 -21.25 -6.47
CA GLY A 171 -34.98 -20.24 -6.01
C GLY A 171 -34.66 -19.62 -4.65
N GLU A 172 -33.37 -19.57 -4.30
CA GLU A 172 -32.85 -19.02 -3.05
C GLU A 172 -32.23 -17.62 -3.25
N ASP A 173 -32.10 -16.85 -2.18
CA ASP A 173 -31.42 -15.55 -2.15
C ASP A 173 -30.69 -15.42 -0.79
N ASP A 174 -29.50 -16.01 -0.71
CA ASP A 174 -28.67 -16.03 0.50
C ASP A 174 -27.32 -15.35 0.25
N ALA A 175 -27.27 -14.06 0.62
CA ALA A 175 -26.06 -13.26 0.51
C ALA A 175 -24.89 -13.77 1.40
N GLU A 176 -25.18 -14.45 2.51
CA GLU A 176 -24.14 -14.95 3.42
C GLU A 176 -23.41 -16.14 2.77
N SER A 177 -24.13 -17.02 2.08
CA SER A 177 -23.52 -18.13 1.31
C SER A 177 -22.54 -17.61 0.25
N ILE A 178 -22.93 -16.57 -0.51
CA ILE A 178 -22.05 -15.91 -1.50
C ILE A 178 -20.80 -15.33 -0.82
N ALA A 179 -20.97 -14.68 0.33
CA ALA A 179 -19.85 -14.10 1.08
C ALA A 179 -18.88 -15.18 1.60
N ILE A 180 -19.40 -16.32 2.05
CA ILE A 180 -18.61 -17.48 2.47
C ILE A 180 -17.79 -18.02 1.30
N GLU A 181 -18.41 -18.24 0.13
CA GLU A 181 -17.69 -18.75 -1.05
C GLU A 181 -16.61 -17.77 -1.53
N TYR A 182 -16.91 -16.47 -1.60
CA TYR A 182 -15.91 -15.46 -1.93
C TYR A 182 -14.73 -15.47 -0.96
N SER A 183 -15.03 -15.55 0.35
CA SER A 183 -14.02 -15.48 1.41
C SER A 183 -12.97 -16.59 1.28
N LYS A 184 -13.38 -17.81 0.93
CA LYS A 184 -12.46 -18.95 0.69
C LYS A 184 -11.36 -18.62 -0.32
N HIS A 185 -11.68 -17.82 -1.35
CA HIS A 185 -10.73 -17.41 -2.37
C HIS A 185 -9.97 -16.12 -2.02
N ALA A 186 -10.59 -15.21 -1.27
CA ALA A 186 -9.97 -13.97 -0.83
C ALA A 186 -8.80 -14.20 0.16
N HIS A 187 -8.88 -15.26 0.99
CA HIS A 187 -7.85 -15.59 1.99
C HIS A 187 -6.43 -15.66 1.42
N VAL A 188 -6.25 -16.23 0.22
CA VAL A 188 -4.92 -16.33 -0.41
C VAL A 188 -4.28 -14.96 -0.61
N SER A 189 -5.07 -13.96 -1.04
CA SER A 189 -4.57 -12.61 -1.26
C SER A 189 -4.37 -11.86 0.06
N MET A 190 -5.24 -12.12 1.05
CA MET A 190 -5.12 -11.55 2.38
C MET A 190 -3.86 -12.04 3.11
N ASP A 191 -3.58 -13.34 3.07
CA ASP A 191 -2.40 -13.95 3.70
C ASP A 191 -1.11 -13.44 3.04
N ALA A 192 -1.11 -13.33 1.71
CA ALA A 192 0.03 -12.76 0.97
C ALA A 192 0.28 -11.29 1.37
N ALA A 193 -0.77 -10.48 1.47
CA ALA A 193 -0.66 -9.09 1.91
C ALA A 193 -0.21 -8.97 3.36
N HIS A 194 -0.74 -9.81 4.26
CA HIS A 194 -0.35 -9.84 5.66
C HIS A 194 1.12 -10.20 5.83
N LYS A 195 1.58 -11.27 5.16
CA LYS A 195 2.99 -11.66 5.16
C LYS A 195 3.89 -10.53 4.66
N MET A 196 3.53 -9.90 3.55
CA MET A 196 4.26 -8.77 2.99
C MET A 196 4.35 -7.60 3.98
N GLY A 197 3.24 -7.27 4.66
CA GLY A 197 3.21 -6.22 5.67
C GLY A 197 4.09 -6.50 6.89
N LEU A 198 4.20 -7.76 7.32
CA LEU A 198 5.13 -8.15 8.39
C LEU A 198 6.59 -7.99 7.96
N GLU A 199 6.91 -8.34 6.72
CA GLU A 199 8.24 -8.14 6.16
C GLU A 199 8.57 -6.64 6.03
N ASP A 200 7.60 -5.81 5.63
CA ASP A 200 7.72 -4.35 5.63
C ASP A 200 7.99 -3.78 7.01
N GLU A 201 7.21 -4.20 8.00
CA GLU A 201 7.37 -3.76 9.39
C GLU A 201 8.78 -4.10 9.91
N TYR A 202 9.25 -5.31 9.63
CA TYR A 202 10.59 -5.74 10.01
C TYR A 202 11.68 -4.87 9.36
N ARG A 203 11.57 -4.60 8.05
CA ARG A 203 12.55 -3.76 7.33
C ARG A 203 12.54 -2.32 7.83
N ALA A 204 11.36 -1.74 8.02
CA ALA A 204 11.24 -0.38 8.56
C ALA A 204 11.90 -0.27 9.94
N LYS A 205 11.66 -1.23 10.84
CA LYS A 205 12.29 -1.28 12.17
C LYS A 205 13.81 -1.32 12.09
N ARG A 206 14.38 -2.10 11.16
CA ARG A 206 15.83 -2.17 10.95
C ARG A 206 16.43 -0.82 10.57
N VAL A 207 15.82 -0.13 9.61
CA VAL A 207 16.30 1.21 9.18
C VAL A 207 16.29 2.19 10.35
N TYR A 208 15.20 2.23 11.13
CA TYR A 208 15.11 3.09 12.31
C TYR A 208 16.18 2.80 13.37
N THR A 209 16.53 1.53 13.60
CA THR A 209 17.59 1.18 14.56
C THR A 209 18.99 1.52 14.04
N GLU A 210 19.26 1.24 12.76
CA GLU A 210 20.56 1.53 12.13
C GLU A 210 20.81 3.07 12.09
N ASP A 211 19.79 3.87 11.76
CA ASP A 211 19.88 5.34 11.80
C ASP A 211 20.04 5.88 13.22
N ALA A 212 19.34 5.30 14.21
CA ALA A 212 19.49 5.70 15.60
C ALA A 212 20.92 5.43 16.11
N ASP A 213 21.50 4.27 15.76
CA ASP A 213 22.87 3.91 16.11
C ASP A 213 23.89 4.81 15.39
N ALA A 214 23.66 5.16 14.11
CA ALA A 214 24.49 6.10 13.37
C ALA A 214 24.45 7.51 13.98
N LEU A 215 23.27 7.98 14.41
CA LEU A 215 23.13 9.26 15.11
C LEU A 215 23.79 9.26 16.49
N LEU A 216 23.71 8.14 17.21
CA LEU A 216 24.42 7.92 18.48
C LEU A 216 25.94 7.90 18.29
N ALA A 217 26.44 7.31 17.20
CA ALA A 217 27.86 7.29 16.87
C ALA A 217 28.42 8.69 16.56
N LEU A 218 27.62 9.56 15.92
CA LEU A 218 27.99 10.97 15.68
C LEU A 218 27.95 11.83 16.96
N HIS A 219 27.12 11.45 17.93
CA HIS A 219 27.00 12.15 19.22
C HIS A 219 27.96 11.65 20.30
N CYS A 220 28.73 10.58 20.05
CA CYS A 220 29.78 10.17 20.96
C CYS A 220 30.95 11.16 20.83
N PRO A 221 31.19 12.03 21.83
CA PRO A 221 32.29 12.98 21.76
C PRO A 221 33.56 12.15 21.71
N GLN A 222 34.23 12.21 20.55
CA GLN A 222 35.51 11.53 20.37
C GLN A 222 36.37 11.92 21.56
N PRO A 223 36.86 10.96 22.36
CA PRO A 223 37.69 11.28 23.51
C PRO A 223 38.86 12.06 22.94
N SER A 224 38.89 13.35 23.26
CA SER A 224 39.89 14.26 22.75
C SER A 224 41.22 13.77 23.29
N THR A 225 41.95 13.04 22.47
CA THR A 225 43.35 12.69 22.69
C THR A 225 44.21 13.93 22.45
N THR A 226 43.77 15.11 22.90
CA THR A 226 44.65 16.23 23.15
C THR A 226 45.39 15.90 24.44
N ARG A 227 46.50 15.18 24.26
CA ARG A 227 47.59 15.17 25.24
C ARG A 227 47.87 16.64 25.58
N PRO A 228 47.68 17.09 26.83
CA PRO A 228 47.84 18.50 27.17
C PRO A 228 49.29 18.88 26.94
N SER A 229 49.54 19.70 25.92
CA SER A 229 50.82 20.39 25.76
C SER A 229 50.75 21.63 26.66
N PRO A 230 51.68 21.81 27.61
CA PRO A 230 51.61 22.86 28.60
C PRO A 230 52.08 24.17 27.99
N THR A 231 51.17 24.97 27.47
CA THR A 231 51.47 26.38 27.21
C THR A 231 50.24 27.24 27.47
N LEU A 232 50.31 27.93 28.60
CA LEU A 232 49.62 29.17 28.93
C LEU A 232 49.40 30.03 27.68
N LEU A 233 48.15 30.38 27.38
CA LEU A 233 47.81 31.70 26.85
C LEU A 233 46.33 32.01 27.06
N HIS A 234 46.10 33.05 27.86
CA HIS A 234 44.83 33.69 28.11
C HIS A 234 44.28 34.33 26.83
N HIS A 235 43.16 33.86 26.31
CA HIS A 235 42.34 34.65 25.39
C HIS A 235 40.89 34.72 25.87
N LYS A 236 40.48 35.95 26.20
CA LYS A 236 39.12 36.35 26.58
C LYS A 236 38.14 36.01 25.45
N CYS A 237 37.23 35.08 25.73
CA CYS A 237 36.09 34.78 24.88
C CYS A 237 35.02 35.88 25.07
N LYS A 238 34.80 36.71 24.04
CA LYS A 238 33.69 37.67 24.00
C LYS A 238 32.41 36.89 23.68
N ILE A 239 31.52 36.80 24.67
CA ILE A 239 30.17 36.27 24.55
C ILE A 239 29.38 37.21 23.62
N LEU A 240 28.99 36.74 22.43
CA LEU A 240 27.98 37.40 21.61
C LEU A 240 26.59 36.98 22.08
N SER A 241 25.76 37.98 22.39
CA SER A 241 24.36 37.80 22.79
C SER A 241 23.50 37.30 21.62
N PRO A 242 22.48 36.48 21.89
CA PRO A 242 21.58 35.95 20.86
C PRO A 242 20.64 37.04 20.29
N PRO A 243 20.22 36.91 19.02
CA PRO A 243 19.29 37.83 18.38
C PRO A 243 17.88 37.71 18.95
N SER A 244 17.20 38.84 19.10
CA SER A 244 15.82 38.95 19.62
C SER A 244 14.79 38.32 18.68
N PRO A 245 13.71 37.72 19.23
CA PRO A 245 12.68 37.04 18.44
C PRO A 245 11.83 38.03 17.61
N PRO A 246 11.30 37.60 16.45
CA PRO A 246 10.49 38.43 15.58
C PRO A 246 9.10 38.71 16.17
N THR A 247 8.70 39.98 16.14
CA THR A 247 7.39 40.48 16.56
C THR A 247 6.27 39.84 15.74
N THR A 248 5.40 39.08 16.41
CA THR A 248 4.23 38.45 15.79
C THR A 248 3.13 39.49 15.57
N THR A 249 2.91 39.89 14.33
CA THR A 249 1.76 40.73 13.94
C THR A 249 0.48 39.91 14.01
N SER A 250 -0.37 40.22 14.98
CA SER A 250 -1.71 39.67 15.15
C SER A 250 -2.62 40.11 14.00
N ILE A 251 -2.99 39.17 13.12
CA ILE A 251 -3.95 39.40 12.05
C ILE A 251 -5.33 38.95 12.56
N ALA A 252 -6.26 39.91 12.66
CA ALA A 252 -7.62 39.68 13.08
C ALA A 252 -8.40 38.83 12.06
N PRO A 253 -9.28 37.92 12.50
CA PRO A 253 -10.06 37.05 11.62
C PRO A 253 -11.12 37.84 10.85
N GLN A 254 -11.07 37.78 9.52
CA GLN A 254 -12.14 38.28 8.66
C GLN A 254 -13.25 37.23 8.55
N SER A 255 -14.47 37.63 8.91
CA SER A 255 -15.68 36.81 8.81
C SER A 255 -16.15 36.73 7.35
N HIS A 256 -15.92 35.60 6.69
CA HIS A 256 -16.53 35.32 5.39
C HIS A 256 -17.93 34.73 5.56
N ALA A 257 -18.93 35.44 5.03
CA ALA A 257 -20.31 35.00 4.96
C ALA A 257 -20.44 33.78 4.03
N VAL A 258 -20.97 32.68 4.58
CA VAL A 258 -21.31 31.47 3.83
C VAL A 258 -22.63 31.70 3.09
N LEU A 259 -22.60 31.72 1.77
CA LEU A 259 -23.83 31.74 0.96
C LEU A 259 -24.38 30.30 0.83
N PRO A 260 -25.71 30.11 0.94
CA PRO A 260 -26.35 28.81 0.84
C PRO A 260 -26.29 28.26 -0.59
N TRP A 261 -25.91 26.99 -0.71
CA TRP A 261 -25.81 26.27 -1.98
C TRP A 261 -27.21 25.93 -2.50
N GLY A 262 -27.72 26.80 -3.37
CA GLY A 262 -28.97 26.61 -4.10
C GLY A 262 -28.86 25.51 -5.15
N LEU A 263 -29.66 24.46 -4.94
CA LEU A 263 -30.40 23.64 -5.92
C LEU A 263 -30.12 23.96 -7.40
N ARG A 264 -29.34 23.10 -8.07
CA ARG A 264 -29.40 22.96 -9.53
C ARG A 264 -30.20 21.70 -9.86
N GLY A 265 -31.47 21.89 -10.22
CA GLY A 265 -32.27 20.87 -10.88
C GLY A 265 -31.73 20.59 -12.28
N ARG A 266 -31.69 19.32 -12.66
CA ARG A 266 -31.52 18.88 -14.04
C ARG A 266 -32.90 18.85 -14.70
N ALA A 267 -33.03 19.52 -15.84
CA ALA A 267 -34.05 19.24 -16.84
C ALA A 267 -33.49 18.24 -17.85
#